data_AF-A0A5E4QXA8-F1
#
_entry.id   AF-A0A5E4QXA8-F1
#
_cell.length_a   1.000
_cell.length_b   1.000
_cell.length_c   1.000
_cell.angle_alpha   90.00
_cell.angle_beta   90.00
_cell.angle_gamma   90.00
#
_symmetry.space_group_name_H-M   'P 1'
#
loop_
_entity.id
_entity.type
_entity.pdbx_description
1 polymer ?
#
loop_
_entity_poly.entity_id
_entity_poly.type
_entity_poly.pdbx_seq_one_letter_code
_entity_poly.pdbx_strand_id
1 'polypeptide(L)'
;MPHSSQTRNKKLNICAVYLPPPVSCDMLENELNNISNAMALISDKEDTILVGDFNLEHLIWYQNPDCEISAFECNRRLSQLLFDFQALNNLLLFNLVKNKNDIPFSCNILKQ
;
A
#
# COMPACT_ATOMS: atom_id res chain seq x y z
N MET A 1 19.18 37.58 13.34
CA MET A 1 19.70 36.33 12.75
C MET A 1 18.73 35.89 11.68
N PRO A 2 19.14 35.75 10.40
CA PRO A 2 18.22 35.31 9.37
C PRO A 2 18.06 33.79 9.44
N HIS A 3 16.84 33.31 9.67
CA HIS A 3 16.45 31.92 9.42
C HIS A 3 16.48 31.71 7.91
N SER A 4 17.59 31.15 7.41
CA SER A 4 17.61 30.59 6.06
C SER A 4 16.80 29.29 6.09
N SER A 5 15.59 29.33 5.57
CA SER A 5 14.78 28.16 5.27
C SER A 5 15.48 27.37 4.16
N GLN A 6 16.44 26.52 4.54
CA GLN A 6 16.95 25.49 3.65
C GLN A 6 15.79 24.54 3.33
N THR A 7 15.17 24.73 2.16
CA THR A 7 14.32 23.71 1.54
C THR A 7 15.22 22.53 1.21
N ARG A 8 15.36 21.60 2.17
CA ARG A 8 15.98 20.30 1.88
C ARG A 8 15.09 19.62 0.84
N ASN A 9 15.62 19.39 -0.35
CA ASN A 9 14.99 18.51 -1.32
C ASN A 9 14.84 17.14 -0.68
N LYS A 10 13.64 16.82 -0.21
CA LYS A 10 13.28 15.46 0.19
C LYS A 10 13.15 14.62 -1.07
N LYS A 11 13.82 13.48 -1.08
CA LYS A 11 13.58 12.45 -2.09
C LYS A 11 12.36 11.65 -1.69
N LEU A 12 11.49 11.42 -2.66
CA LEU A 12 10.27 10.63 -2.53
C LEU A 12 10.32 9.54 -3.60
N ASN A 13 10.24 8.29 -3.16
CA ASN A 13 10.14 7.14 -4.05
C ASN A 13 8.67 6.78 -4.24
N ILE A 14 8.26 6.54 -5.48
CA ILE A 14 6.90 6.10 -5.80
C ILE A 14 7.00 4.79 -6.57
N CYS A 15 6.43 3.73 -6.01
CA CYS A 15 6.28 2.44 -6.66
C CYS A 15 4.83 2.28 -7.11
N ALA A 16 4.61 2.14 -8.41
CA ALA A 16 3.28 1.95 -8.98
C ALA A 16 3.06 0.47 -9.33
N VAL A 17 1.98 -0.13 -8.82
CA VAL A 17 1.66 -1.55 -9.01
C VAL A 17 0.30 -1.71 -9.69
N TYR A 18 0.21 -2.68 -10.59
CA TYR A 18 -1.05 -3.11 -11.17
C TYR A 18 -1.07 -4.62 -11.28
N LEU A 19 -2.00 -5.28 -10.58
CA LEU A 19 -2.24 -6.71 -10.71
C LEU A 19 -3.50 -6.93 -11.55
N PRO A 20 -3.40 -7.49 -12.76
CA PRO A 20 -4.58 -7.78 -13.57
C PRO A 20 -5.47 -8.86 -12.92
N PRO A 21 -6.81 -8.73 -12.95
CA PRO A 21 -7.72 -9.76 -12.47
C PRO A 21 -7.79 -10.98 -13.41
N PRO A 22 -8.06 -12.20 -12.90
CA PRO A 22 -8.23 -12.54 -11.48
C PRO A 22 -6.88 -12.72 -10.76
N VAL A 23 -6.79 -12.22 -9.53
CA VAL A 23 -5.55 -12.32 -8.74
C VAL A 23 -5.52 -13.61 -7.93
N SER A 24 -4.48 -14.43 -8.16
CA SER A 24 -4.20 -15.64 -7.38
C SER A 24 -3.29 -15.35 -6.18
N CYS A 25 -3.27 -16.25 -5.20
CA CYS A 25 -2.37 -16.12 -4.05
C CYS A 25 -0.90 -16.11 -4.48
N ASP A 26 -0.50 -17.01 -5.38
CA ASP A 26 0.88 -17.12 -5.85
C ASP A 26 1.31 -15.85 -6.61
N MET A 27 0.40 -15.24 -7.37
CA MET A 27 0.66 -14.00 -8.08
C MET A 27 0.85 -12.83 -7.10
N LEU A 28 -0.04 -12.70 -6.12
CA LEU A 28 0.07 -11.66 -5.10
C LEU A 28 1.35 -11.84 -4.26
N GLU A 29 1.63 -13.06 -3.80
CA GLU A 29 2.81 -13.37 -2.98
C GLU A 29 4.11 -13.07 -3.73
N ASN A 30 4.22 -13.47 -4.99
CA ASN A 30 5.38 -13.14 -5.82
C ASN A 30 5.55 -11.64 -6.00
N GLU A 31 4.46 -10.91 -6.26
CA GLU A 31 4.54 -9.45 -6.44
C GLU A 31 4.95 -8.75 -5.14
N LEU A 32 4.34 -9.11 -4.01
CA LEU A 32 4.68 -8.54 -2.70
C LEU A 32 6.14 -8.83 -2.31
N ASN A 33 6.66 -10.02 -2.63
CA ASN A 33 8.08 -10.36 -2.44
C ASN A 33 8.99 -9.49 -3.32
N ASN A 34 8.63 -9.27 -4.58
CA ASN A 34 9.38 -8.38 -5.48
C ASN A 34 9.41 -6.95 -4.96
N ILE A 35 8.27 -6.44 -4.48
CA ILE A 35 8.17 -5.09 -3.91
C ILE A 35 9.01 -4.99 -2.64
N SER A 36 8.94 -5.97 -1.73
CA SER A 36 9.75 -5.99 -0.50
C SER A 36 11.25 -5.97 -0.82
N ASN A 37 11.70 -6.78 -1.78
CA ASN A 37 13.08 -6.78 -2.24
C ASN A 37 13.49 -5.42 -2.84
N ALA A 38 12.62 -4.78 -3.61
CA ALA A 38 12.89 -3.46 -4.17
C ALA A 38 12.97 -2.38 -3.07
N MET A 39 12.08 -2.42 -2.09
CA MET A 39 12.10 -1.49 -0.95
C MET A 39 13.35 -1.67 -0.08
N ALA A 40 13.86 -2.89 0.08
CA ALA A 40 15.09 -3.16 0.81
C ALA A 40 16.34 -2.54 0.17
N LEU A 41 16.28 -2.14 -1.11
CA LEU A 41 17.36 -1.44 -1.80
C LEU A 41 17.28 0.09 -1.62
N ILE A 42 16.17 0.61 -1.11
CA ILE A 42 15.95 2.03 -0.87
C ILE A 42 16.56 2.39 0.50
N SER A 43 17.20 3.54 0.57
CA SER A 43 17.75 4.06 1.83
C SER A 43 16.63 4.34 2.83
N ASP A 44 16.76 3.87 4.07
CA ASP A 44 15.82 4.11 5.20
C ASP A 44 15.49 5.60 5.47
N LYS A 45 16.27 6.52 4.87
CA LYS A 45 16.09 7.98 4.98
C LYS A 45 15.19 8.58 3.89
N GLU A 46 14.72 7.79 2.94
CA GLU A 46 13.89 8.24 1.82
C GLU A 46 12.45 7.78 2.03
N ASP A 47 11.50 8.72 1.93
CA ASP A 47 10.08 8.38 2.04
C ASP A 47 9.69 7.55 0.80
N THR A 48 9.01 6.42 1.00
CA THR A 48 8.53 5.56 -0.09
C THR A 48 7.01 5.45 -0.05
N ILE A 49 6.39 5.59 -1.21
CA ILE A 49 4.95 5.41 -1.41
C ILE A 49 4.74 4.28 -2.42
N LEU A 50 4.11 3.19 -2.00
CA LEU A 50 3.50 2.23 -2.92
C LEU A 50 2.12 2.74 -3.29
N VAL A 51 1.79 2.81 -4.57
CA VAL A 51 0.44 3.08 -5.07
C VAL A 51 0.08 1.98 -6.06
N GLY A 52 -1.15 1.49 -6.06
CA GLY A 52 -1.49 0.50 -7.06
C GLY A 52 -2.87 -0.09 -6.92
N ASP A 53 -3.35 -0.67 -8.01
CA ASP A 53 -4.59 -1.44 -8.03
C ASP A 53 -4.25 -2.93 -8.01
N PHE A 54 -4.51 -3.54 -6.85
CA PHE A 54 -4.25 -4.95 -6.62
C PHE A 54 -5.40 -5.86 -7.09
N ASN A 55 -6.50 -5.31 -7.61
CA ASN A 55 -7.70 -6.04 -8.02
C ASN A 55 -8.16 -7.12 -7.00
N LEU A 56 -8.10 -6.78 -5.71
CA LEU A 56 -8.52 -7.66 -4.62
C LEU A 56 -10.01 -7.46 -4.36
N GLU A 57 -10.84 -7.84 -5.33
CA GLU A 57 -12.31 -7.62 -5.34
C GLU A 57 -13.05 -8.21 -4.12
N HIS A 58 -12.41 -9.13 -3.41
CA HIS A 58 -12.97 -9.79 -2.22
C HIS A 58 -12.59 -9.12 -0.89
N LEU A 59 -11.76 -8.08 -0.95
CA LEU A 59 -11.44 -7.26 0.22
C LEU A 59 -12.43 -6.13 0.35
N ILE A 60 -13.17 -6.12 1.46
CA ILE A 60 -14.03 -4.99 1.80
C ILE A 60 -13.21 -4.07 2.71
N TRP A 61 -12.96 -2.86 2.25
CA TRP A 61 -12.23 -1.85 3.01
C TRP A 61 -13.20 -1.04 3.87
N TYR A 62 -12.86 -0.86 5.13
CA TYR A 62 -13.57 0.01 6.06
C TYR A 62 -12.59 1.05 6.61
N GLN A 63 -13.04 2.30 6.61
CA GLN A 63 -12.34 3.37 7.29
C GLN A 63 -12.81 3.41 8.75
N ASN A 64 -11.89 3.19 9.68
CA ASN A 64 -12.15 3.39 11.10
C ASN A 64 -12.25 4.91 11.40
N PRO A 65 -12.93 5.30 12.48
CA PRO A 65 -13.04 6.70 12.90
C PRO A 65 -11.68 7.40 13.08
N ASP A 66 -10.63 6.63 13.38
CA ASP A 66 -9.26 7.10 13.57
C ASP A 66 -8.46 7.23 12.25
N CYS A 67 -9.13 7.19 11.10
CA CYS A 67 -8.54 7.18 9.74
C CYS A 67 -7.67 5.95 9.42
N GLU A 68 -7.62 4.96 10.29
CA GLU A 68 -7.02 3.66 10.00
C GLU A 68 -7.93 2.86 9.07
N ILE A 69 -7.34 2.19 8.09
CA ILE A 69 -8.10 1.38 7.14
C ILE A 69 -7.94 -0.08 7.52
N SER A 70 -9.06 -0.71 7.81
CA SER A 70 -9.16 -2.14 8.07
C SER A 70 -9.82 -2.81 6.88
N ALA A 71 -9.39 -4.03 6.54
CA ALA A 71 -10.12 -4.84 5.56
C ALA A 71 -10.87 -5.98 6.27
N PHE A 72 -12.06 -6.29 5.77
CA PHE A 72 -12.93 -7.37 6.24
C PHE A 72 -13.18 -8.36 5.10
N GLU A 73 -13.34 -9.63 5.48
CA GLU A 73 -13.05 -10.76 4.60
C GLU A 73 -14.27 -11.46 3.98
N CYS A 74 -14.10 -11.85 2.71
CA CYS A 74 -14.73 -13.04 2.12
C CYS A 74 -13.72 -14.15 1.74
N ASN A 75 -12.41 -13.86 1.58
CA ASN A 75 -11.36 -14.85 1.28
C ASN A 75 -10.12 -14.64 2.16
N ARG A 76 -9.85 -15.61 3.04
CA ARG A 76 -8.87 -15.50 4.13
C ARG A 76 -7.41 -15.35 3.72
N ARG A 77 -7.03 -15.76 2.51
CA ARG A 77 -5.60 -15.94 2.18
C ARG A 77 -5.00 -14.72 1.48
N LEU A 78 -5.72 -14.08 0.57
CA LEU A 78 -5.24 -12.90 -0.15
C LEU A 78 -5.11 -11.68 0.78
N SER A 79 -6.11 -11.49 1.64
CA SER A 79 -6.10 -10.51 2.74
C SER A 79 -4.89 -10.69 3.65
N GLN A 80 -4.67 -11.93 4.11
CA GLN A 80 -3.57 -12.26 5.02
C GLN A 80 -2.21 -11.95 4.40
N LEU A 81 -1.99 -12.32 3.13
CA LEU A 81 -0.75 -12.01 2.43
C LEU A 81 -0.47 -10.49 2.40
N LEU A 82 -1.49 -9.67 2.14
CA LEU A 82 -1.35 -8.23 2.12
C LEU A 82 -1.06 -7.65 3.51
N PHE A 83 -1.75 -8.14 4.56
CA PHE A 83 -1.53 -7.69 5.93
C PHE A 83 -0.18 -8.12 6.49
N ASP A 84 0.26 -9.35 6.20
CA ASP A 84 1.59 -9.84 6.57
C ASP A 84 2.66 -8.97 5.92
N PHE A 85 2.51 -8.68 4.62
CA PHE A 85 3.40 -7.77 3.91
C PHE A 85 3.41 -6.36 4.53
N GLN A 86 2.24 -5.82 4.86
CA GLN A 86 2.12 -4.52 5.52
C GLN A 86 2.88 -4.50 6.86
N ALA A 87 2.64 -5.50 7.72
CA ALA A 87 3.26 -5.60 9.03
C ALA A 87 4.78 -5.80 8.94
N LEU A 88 5.24 -6.67 8.05
CA LEU A 88 6.68 -6.98 7.87
C LEU A 88 7.48 -5.78 7.35
N ASN A 89 6.84 -4.90 6.57
CA ASN A 89 7.50 -3.73 5.98
C ASN A 89 7.17 -2.42 6.72
N ASN A 90 6.52 -2.48 7.89
CA ASN A 90 6.08 -1.32 8.68
C ASN A 90 5.28 -0.28 7.86
N LEU A 91 4.38 -0.77 7.00
CA LEU A 91 3.65 0.08 6.08
C LEU A 91 2.33 0.58 6.67
N LEU A 92 2.00 1.83 6.39
CA LEU A 92 0.68 2.40 6.67
C LEU A 92 -0.20 2.30 5.44
N LEU A 93 -1.39 1.71 5.57
CA LEU A 93 -2.34 1.55 4.47
C LEU A 93 -3.36 2.70 4.43
N PHE A 94 -3.37 3.42 3.31
CA PHE A 94 -4.39 4.43 2.99
C PHE A 94 -5.11 4.07 1.70
N ASN A 95 -6.39 4.34 1.68
CA ASN A 95 -7.32 4.00 0.62
C ASN A 95 -8.48 4.99 0.73
N LEU A 96 -8.22 6.18 0.16
CA LEU A 96 -9.15 7.30 0.17
C LEU A 96 -9.97 7.37 -1.12
N VAL A 97 -9.68 6.49 -2.08
CA VAL A 97 -10.29 6.52 -3.40
C VAL A 97 -11.52 5.62 -3.38
N LYS A 98 -12.70 6.22 -3.51
CA LYS A 98 -13.95 5.49 -3.68
C LYS A 98 -14.21 5.21 -5.16
N ASN A 99 -14.70 4.02 -5.45
CA ASN A 99 -15.27 3.68 -6.76
C ASN A 99 -16.62 4.39 -6.92
N LYS A 100 -17.19 4.35 -8.13
CA LYS A 100 -18.46 4.99 -8.53
C LYS A 100 -19.66 4.63 -7.63
N ASN A 101 -19.58 3.51 -6.92
CA ASN A 101 -20.59 3.03 -5.98
C ASN A 101 -20.28 3.38 -4.51
N ASP A 102 -19.37 4.32 -4.27
CA ASP A 102 -18.87 4.72 -2.94
C ASP A 102 -18.09 3.65 -2.14
N ILE A 103 -17.73 2.54 -2.79
CA ILE A 103 -16.89 1.46 -2.20
C ILE A 103 -15.41 1.80 -2.41
N PRO A 104 -14.54 1.76 -1.38
CA PRO A 104 -13.11 2.04 -1.58
C PRO A 104 -12.47 1.06 -2.59
N PHE A 105 -11.61 1.57 -3.48
CA PHE A 105 -10.84 0.76 -4.42
C PHE A 105 -9.86 -0.17 -3.70
N SER A 106 -9.35 -1.20 -4.36
CA SER A 106 -8.06 -1.84 -3.98
C SER A 106 -6.85 -0.94 -4.24
N CYS A 107 -7.00 0.39 -4.08
CA CYS A 107 -5.95 1.37 -4.26
C CYS A 107 -5.25 1.59 -2.93
N ASN A 108 -4.16 0.86 -2.72
CA ASN A 108 -3.39 0.94 -1.49
C ASN A 108 -2.26 1.94 -1.67
N ILE A 109 -2.29 2.98 -0.86
CA ILE A 109 -1.15 3.83 -0.61
C ILE A 109 -0.44 3.24 0.60
N LEU A 110 0.74 2.65 0.41
CA LEU A 110 1.57 2.20 1.51
C LEU A 110 2.71 3.19 1.74
N LYS A 111 2.84 3.70 2.96
CA LYS A 111 3.91 4.63 3.33
C LYS A 111 4.78 4.05 4.44
N GLN A 112 6.10 4.11 4.24
CA GLN A 112 7.12 3.88 5.27
C GLN A 112 7.55 5.22 5.89
#